data_AF-A0A3B8NHW8-F1
#
_entry.id   AF-A0A3B8NHW8-F1
#
_cell.length_a   1.000
_cell.length_b   1.000
_cell.length_c   1.000
_cell.angle_alpha   90.00
_cell.angle_beta   90.00
_cell.angle_gamma   90.00
#
_symmetry.space_group_name_H-M   'P 1'
#
loop_
_entity.id
_entity.type
_entity.pdbx_description
1 polymer ?
#
loop_
_entity_poly.entity_id
_entity_poly.type
_entity_poly.pdbx_seq_one_letter_code
_entity_poly.pdbx_strand_id
1 'polypeptide(L)'
;MKFTQAEREVLVAVVATELKERKWTFIIAAMPWSLALGLYWSLAIHIYLSLGNWPEMIGTRGFAPALLLHAEIQSIYLTFLSLFTIFVCPVMFLLCLFIERLKKMVIYPSLQILGMLLFLLQMVLAPEGYSDWWWD
;
A
#
# COMPACT_ATOMS: atom_id res chain seq x y z
N MET A 1 -2.40 -20.21 41.03
CA MET A 1 -3.79 -20.44 40.61
C MET A 1 -3.76 -21.28 39.34
N LYS A 2 -4.28 -22.52 39.34
CA LYS A 2 -4.33 -23.37 38.14
C LYS A 2 -5.69 -23.17 37.47
N PHE A 3 -5.71 -22.75 36.23
CA PHE A 3 -6.94 -22.64 35.44
C PHE A 3 -7.59 -24.02 35.25
N THR A 4 -8.90 -24.07 35.40
CA THR A 4 -9.74 -25.22 35.07
C THR A 4 -9.68 -25.52 33.56
N GLN A 5 -10.11 -26.71 33.16
CA GLN A 5 -10.10 -27.09 31.75
C GLN A 5 -11.01 -26.20 30.89
N ALA A 6 -12.20 -25.85 31.40
CA ALA A 6 -13.13 -24.94 30.73
C ALA A 6 -12.54 -23.53 30.57
N GLU A 7 -11.85 -22.99 31.59
CA GLU A 7 -11.18 -21.69 31.49
C GLU A 7 -10.08 -21.69 30.43
N ARG A 8 -9.33 -22.79 30.28
CA ARG A 8 -8.32 -22.93 29.23
C ARG A 8 -8.94 -22.95 27.83
N GLU A 9 -10.05 -23.64 27.63
CA GLU A 9 -10.75 -23.70 26.33
C GLU A 9 -11.29 -22.32 25.94
N VAL A 10 -11.91 -21.60 26.88
CA VAL A 10 -12.38 -20.23 26.65
C VAL A 10 -11.21 -19.30 26.31
N LEU A 11 -10.09 -19.41 27.04
CA LEU A 11 -8.92 -18.56 26.81
C LEU A 11 -8.28 -18.83 25.43
N VAL A 12 -8.22 -20.10 25.01
CA VAL A 12 -7.76 -20.47 23.66
C VAL A 12 -8.71 -19.92 22.59
N ALA A 13 -10.03 -20.04 22.79
CA ALA A 13 -11.02 -19.50 21.84
C ALA A 13 -10.89 -17.99 21.68
N VAL A 14 -10.78 -17.24 22.79
CA VAL A 14 -10.59 -15.78 22.79
C VAL A 14 -9.28 -15.39 22.10
N VAL A 15 -8.17 -16.07 22.41
CA VAL A 15 -6.88 -15.81 21.74
C VAL A 15 -6.98 -16.11 20.23
N ALA A 16 -7.62 -17.21 19.84
CA ALA A 16 -7.78 -17.56 18.43
C ALA A 16 -8.64 -16.53 17.67
N THR A 17 -9.70 -16.00 18.31
CA THR A 17 -10.52 -14.94 17.72
C THR A 17 -9.74 -13.63 17.57
N GLU A 18 -9.00 -13.21 18.61
CA GLU A 18 -8.16 -11.99 18.59
C GLU A 18 -7.06 -12.07 17.52
N LEU A 19 -6.42 -13.23 17.38
CA LEU A 19 -5.42 -13.48 16.33
C LEU A 19 -6.04 -13.42 14.93
N LYS A 20 -7.24 -13.99 14.77
CA LYS A 20 -7.96 -13.98 13.49
C LYS A 20 -8.39 -12.57 13.09
N GLU A 21 -8.91 -11.78 14.03
CA GLU A 21 -9.29 -10.38 13.78
C GLU A 21 -8.07 -9.53 13.39
N ARG A 22 -6.96 -9.67 14.13
CA ARG A 22 -5.69 -9.01 13.77
C ARG A 22 -5.23 -9.35 12.36
N LYS A 23 -5.32 -10.62 11.93
CA LYS A 23 -4.94 -11.03 10.57
C LYS A 23 -5.72 -10.25 9.51
N TRP A 24 -7.04 -10.14 9.65
CA TRP A 24 -7.86 -9.41 8.69
C TRP A 24 -7.57 -7.92 8.71
N THR A 25 -7.34 -7.32 9.88
CA THR A 25 -6.89 -5.93 10.00
C THR A 25 -5.61 -5.68 9.20
N PHE A 26 -4.61 -6.54 9.34
CA PHE A 26 -3.36 -6.41 8.57
C PHE A 26 -3.58 -6.54 7.07
N ILE A 27 -4.34 -7.54 6.62
CA ILE A 27 -4.60 -7.76 5.19
C ILE A 27 -5.31 -6.54 4.58
N ILE A 28 -6.38 -6.07 5.22
CA ILE A 28 -7.18 -4.94 4.73
C ILE A 28 -6.32 -3.66 4.72
N ALA A 29 -5.55 -3.42 5.78
CA ALA A 29 -4.70 -2.24 5.87
C ALA A 29 -3.51 -2.27 4.90
N ALA A 30 -2.95 -3.44 4.59
CA ALA A 30 -1.84 -3.56 3.63
C ALA A 30 -2.30 -3.53 2.17
N MET A 31 -3.59 -3.76 1.90
CA MET A 31 -4.14 -3.87 0.55
C MET A 31 -3.83 -2.66 -0.36
N PRO A 32 -3.99 -1.39 0.08
CA PRO A 32 -3.82 -0.25 -0.82
C PRO A 32 -2.40 -0.14 -1.38
N TRP A 33 -1.38 -0.22 -0.51
CA TRP A 33 0.01 -0.16 -0.95
C TRP A 33 0.47 -1.45 -1.64
N SER A 34 -0.13 -2.59 -1.33
CA SER A 34 0.09 -3.83 -2.12
C SER A 34 -0.42 -3.69 -3.55
N LEU A 35 -1.59 -3.06 -3.73
CA LEU A 35 -2.15 -2.78 -5.06
C LEU A 35 -1.32 -1.74 -5.81
N ALA A 36 -0.84 -0.70 -5.11
CA ALA A 36 0.09 0.29 -5.66
C ALA A 36 1.36 -0.38 -6.24
N LEU A 37 1.97 -1.30 -5.48
CA LEU A 37 3.11 -2.09 -5.95
C LEU A 37 2.80 -2.90 -7.20
N GLY A 38 1.64 -3.57 -7.21
CA GLY A 38 1.16 -4.31 -8.37
C GLY A 38 1.02 -3.42 -9.61
N LEU A 39 0.38 -2.26 -9.47
CA LEU A 39 0.16 -1.29 -10.55
C LEU A 39 1.48 -0.71 -11.10
N TYR A 40 2.42 -0.42 -10.21
CA TYR A 40 3.73 0.11 -10.60
C TYR A 40 4.49 -0.90 -11.49
N TRP A 41 4.65 -2.14 -11.02
CA TRP A 41 5.35 -3.16 -11.80
C TRP A 41 4.56 -3.63 -13.02
N SER A 42 3.23 -3.68 -12.95
CA SER A 42 2.41 -4.01 -14.13
C SER A 42 2.54 -2.96 -15.22
N LEU A 43 2.63 -1.67 -14.87
CA LEU A 43 2.84 -0.61 -15.85
C LEU A 43 4.25 -0.67 -16.43
N ALA A 44 5.28 -0.89 -15.61
CA ALA A 44 6.66 -1.07 -16.08
C ALA A 44 6.75 -2.16 -17.15
N ILE A 45 6.14 -3.32 -16.87
CA ILE A 45 6.06 -4.45 -17.82
C ILE A 45 5.28 -4.05 -19.08
N HIS A 46 4.14 -3.37 -18.93
CA HIS A 46 3.31 -2.97 -20.06
C HIS A 46 4.02 -1.99 -20.99
N ILE A 47 4.79 -1.04 -20.45
CA ILE A 47 5.62 -0.10 -21.21
C ILE A 47 6.70 -0.88 -21.97
N TYR A 48 7.48 -1.70 -21.27
CA TYR A 48 8.58 -2.45 -21.87
C TYR A 48 8.11 -3.35 -23.02
N LEU A 49 6.98 -4.05 -22.85
CA LEU A 49 6.41 -4.89 -23.89
C LEU A 49 5.80 -4.10 -25.05
N SER A 50 5.24 -2.92 -24.78
CA SER A 50 4.59 -2.10 -25.83
C SER A 50 5.61 -1.35 -26.69
N LEU A 51 6.72 -0.90 -26.10
CA LEU A 51 7.74 -0.10 -26.78
C LEU A 51 8.94 -0.96 -27.23
N GLY A 52 9.11 -2.17 -26.67
CA GLY A 52 10.29 -3.00 -26.86
C GLY A 52 11.52 -2.54 -26.09
N ASN A 53 11.44 -1.40 -25.39
CA ASN A 53 12.49 -0.82 -24.55
C ASN A 53 11.85 0.17 -23.54
N TRP A 54 12.67 0.83 -22.72
CA TRP A 54 12.23 1.92 -21.85
C TRP A 54 11.92 3.20 -22.62
N PRO A 55 11.04 4.09 -22.13
CA PRO A 55 10.71 5.34 -22.80
C PRO A 55 11.94 6.23 -22.95
N GLU A 56 12.28 6.64 -24.18
CA GLU A 56 13.35 7.60 -24.45
C GLU A 56 12.87 9.06 -24.40
N MET A 57 11.56 9.27 -24.43
CA MET A 57 10.92 10.59 -24.41
C MET A 57 10.11 10.79 -23.14
N ILE A 58 10.14 12.03 -22.64
CA ILE A 58 9.32 12.49 -21.52
C ILE A 58 7.83 12.42 -21.90
N GLY A 59 7.01 11.95 -20.94
CA GLY A 59 5.55 11.91 -21.05
C GLY A 59 5.01 10.71 -21.83
N THR A 60 3.78 10.82 -22.33
CA THR A 60 3.01 9.70 -22.92
C THR A 60 2.89 9.78 -24.44
N ARG A 61 3.70 10.61 -25.10
CA ARG A 61 3.63 10.80 -26.56
C ARG A 61 4.05 9.51 -27.26
N GLY A 62 3.19 9.00 -28.13
CA GLY A 62 3.41 7.75 -28.86
C GLY A 62 2.90 6.51 -28.14
N PHE A 63 2.34 6.64 -26.93
CA PHE A 63 1.71 5.52 -26.25
C PHE A 63 0.42 5.13 -26.97
N ALA A 64 0.25 3.82 -27.18
CA ALA A 64 -1.04 3.30 -27.64
C ALA A 64 -2.13 3.59 -26.59
N PRO A 65 -3.42 3.71 -27.00
CA PRO A 65 -4.50 4.06 -26.08
C PRO A 65 -4.59 3.17 -24.83
N ALA A 66 -4.33 1.87 -24.96
CA ALA A 66 -4.34 0.94 -23.83
C ALA A 66 -3.21 1.21 -22.82
N LEU A 67 -2.02 1.59 -23.30
CA LEU A 67 -0.89 1.94 -22.45
C LEU A 67 -1.13 3.27 -21.72
N LEU A 68 -1.70 4.24 -22.44
CA LEU A 68 -2.09 5.53 -21.87
C LEU A 68 -3.14 5.37 -20.76
N LEU A 69 -4.15 4.53 -20.97
CA LEU A 69 -5.15 4.22 -19.94
C LEU A 69 -4.52 3.57 -18.70
N HIS A 70 -3.58 2.63 -18.88
CA HIS A 70 -2.91 2.00 -17.75
C HIS A 70 -2.07 3.02 -16.96
N ALA A 71 -1.33 3.90 -17.65
CA ALA A 71 -0.57 4.97 -17.02
C ALA A 71 -1.48 5.94 -16.23
N GLU A 72 -2.64 6.30 -16.80
CA GLU A 72 -3.62 7.17 -16.14
C GLU A 72 -4.21 6.53 -14.89
N ILE A 73 -4.63 5.26 -14.95
CA ILE A 73 -5.14 4.52 -13.79
C ILE A 73 -4.09 4.48 -12.66
N GLN A 74 -2.85 4.15 -12.99
CA GLN A 74 -1.76 4.09 -12.02
C GLN A 74 -1.48 5.47 -11.42
N SER A 75 -1.46 6.53 -12.24
CA SER A 75 -1.21 7.90 -11.80
C SER A 75 -2.30 8.40 -10.85
N ILE A 76 -3.57 8.23 -11.23
CA ILE A 76 -4.73 8.58 -10.41
C ILE A 76 -4.68 7.84 -9.07
N TYR A 77 -4.49 6.51 -9.11
CA TYR A 77 -4.47 5.68 -7.91
C TYR A 77 -3.37 6.11 -6.93
N LEU A 78 -2.13 6.24 -7.42
CA LEU A 78 -0.99 6.62 -6.59
C LEU A 78 -1.11 8.06 -6.08
N THR A 79 -1.64 8.98 -6.88
CA THR A 79 -1.85 10.38 -6.45
C THR A 79 -2.79 10.44 -5.27
N PHE A 80 -3.98 9.83 -5.38
CA PHE A 80 -4.96 9.85 -4.28
C PHE A 80 -4.45 9.10 -3.04
N LEU A 81 -3.82 7.94 -3.22
CA LEU A 81 -3.29 7.16 -2.10
C LEU A 81 -2.15 7.90 -1.38
N SER A 82 -1.27 8.57 -2.13
CA SER A 82 -0.17 9.35 -1.57
C SER A 82 -0.69 10.59 -0.84
N LEU A 83 -1.62 11.34 -1.43
CA LEU A 83 -2.25 12.49 -0.75
C LEU A 83 -2.93 12.07 0.55
N PHE A 84 -3.70 10.97 0.52
CA PHE A 84 -4.31 10.42 1.72
C PHE A 84 -3.26 10.02 2.77
N THR A 85 -2.17 9.38 2.35
CA THR A 85 -1.14 8.90 3.28
C THR A 85 -0.27 10.03 3.83
N ILE A 86 -0.01 11.09 3.06
CA ILE A 86 0.81 12.23 3.49
C ILE A 86 0.02 13.19 4.38
N PHE A 87 -1.24 13.48 4.03
CA PHE A 87 -2.00 14.51 4.72
C PHE A 87 -2.98 13.96 5.76
N VAL A 88 -3.64 12.83 5.48
CA VAL A 88 -4.69 12.30 6.36
C VAL A 88 -4.12 11.35 7.41
N CYS A 89 -3.23 10.43 7.01
CA CYS A 89 -2.71 9.42 7.92
C CYS A 89 -1.91 9.99 9.11
N PRO A 90 -1.05 11.03 8.99
CA PRO A 90 -0.35 11.59 10.14
C PRO A 90 -1.31 12.26 11.13
N VAL A 91 -2.32 12.97 10.62
CA VAL A 91 -3.38 13.56 11.47
C VAL A 91 -4.14 12.46 12.20
N MET A 92 -4.57 11.40 11.48
CA MET A 92 -5.23 10.25 12.10
C MET A 92 -4.34 9.56 13.14
N PHE A 93 -3.05 9.41 12.85
CA PHE A 93 -2.09 8.80 13.76
C PHE A 93 -1.99 9.61 15.06
N LEU A 94 -1.84 10.94 14.96
CA LEU A 94 -1.82 11.83 16.13
C LEU A 94 -3.14 11.74 16.92
N LEU A 95 -4.29 11.79 16.25
CA LEU A 95 -5.60 11.64 16.90
C LEU A 95 -5.72 10.30 17.64
N CYS A 96 -5.22 9.21 17.06
CA CYS A 96 -5.21 7.90 17.71
C CYS A 96 -4.32 7.86 18.96
N LEU A 97 -3.24 8.65 19.01
CA LEU A 97 -2.37 8.73 20.18
C LEU A 97 -3.00 9.55 21.33
N PHE A 98 -3.66 10.67 21.00
CA PHE A 98 -4.25 11.56 22.00
C PHE A 98 -5.61 11.09 22.53
N ILE A 99 -6.41 10.39 21.72
CA ILE A 99 -7.75 9.93 22.12
C ILE A 99 -7.68 8.46 22.54
N GLU A 100 -7.83 8.18 23.84
CA GLU A 100 -7.67 6.82 24.40
C GLU A 100 -8.53 5.76 23.69
N ARG A 101 -9.75 6.13 23.31
CA ARG A 101 -10.68 5.24 22.61
C ARG A 101 -10.18 4.84 21.21
N LEU A 102 -9.38 5.69 20.56
CA LEU A 102 -8.88 5.49 19.21
C LEU A 102 -7.50 4.81 19.16
N LYS A 103 -6.82 4.63 20.29
CA LYS A 103 -5.49 3.99 20.35
C LYS A 103 -5.44 2.63 19.66
N LYS A 104 -6.53 1.85 19.70
CA LYS A 104 -6.63 0.55 19.01
C LYS A 104 -6.57 0.67 17.48
N MET A 105 -6.94 1.82 16.92
CA MET A 105 -6.96 2.08 15.48
C MET A 105 -5.63 2.61 14.94
N VAL A 106 -4.62 2.85 15.80
CA VAL A 106 -3.31 3.40 15.38
C VAL A 106 -2.62 2.55 14.31
N ILE A 107 -2.92 1.25 14.27
CA ILE A 107 -2.35 0.31 13.31
C ILE A 107 -2.70 0.66 11.86
N TYR A 108 -3.90 1.19 11.58
CA TYR A 108 -4.32 1.51 10.22
C TYR A 108 -3.47 2.62 9.59
N PRO A 109 -3.37 3.84 10.16
CA PRO A 109 -2.51 4.88 9.60
C PRO A 109 -1.02 4.49 9.66
N SER A 110 -0.59 3.70 10.66
CA SER A 110 0.80 3.20 10.72
C SER A 110 1.14 2.33 9.51
N LEU A 111 0.25 1.42 9.13
CA LEU A 111 0.47 0.54 7.98
C LEU A 111 0.39 1.29 6.65
N GLN A 112 -0.42 2.34 6.55
CA GLN A 112 -0.40 3.21 5.36
C GLN A 112 0.94 3.94 5.22
N ILE A 113 1.41 4.57 6.31
CA ILE A 113 2.70 5.29 6.31
C ILE A 113 3.84 4.33 5.98
N LEU A 114 3.88 3.16 6.63
CA LEU A 114 4.88 2.14 6.36
C LEU A 114 4.79 1.64 4.90
N GLY A 115 3.58 1.40 4.39
CA GLY A 115 3.34 0.99 3.01
C GLY A 115 3.90 1.98 1.99
N MET A 116 3.69 3.28 2.21
CA MET A 116 4.27 4.34 1.38
C MET A 116 5.79 4.31 1.41
N LEU A 117 6.41 4.17 2.59
CA LEU A 117 7.86 4.11 2.71
C LEU A 117 8.45 2.90 1.98
N LEU A 118 7.81 1.73 2.10
CA LEU A 118 8.22 0.53 1.39
C LEU A 118 8.02 0.66 -0.13
N PHE A 119 6.93 1.30 -0.55
CA PHE A 119 6.68 1.61 -1.96
C PHE A 119 7.73 2.55 -2.54
N LEU A 120 8.13 3.59 -1.82
CA LEU A 120 9.21 4.49 -2.26
C LEU A 120 10.56 3.78 -2.28
N LEU A 121 10.85 2.96 -1.26
CA LEU A 121 12.11 2.22 -1.18
C LEU A 121 12.28 1.24 -2.34
N GLN A 122 11.24 0.50 -2.72
CA GLN A 122 11.35 -0.46 -3.82
C GLN A 122 11.57 0.19 -5.19
N MET A 123 11.24 1.48 -5.35
CA MET A 123 11.51 2.18 -6.61
C MET A 123 13.01 2.23 -6.94
N VAL A 124 13.89 2.09 -5.95
CA VAL A 124 15.34 1.96 -6.17
C VAL A 124 15.70 0.69 -6.96
N LEU A 125 14.81 -0.29 -7.01
CA LEU A 125 14.97 -1.52 -7.79
C LEU A 125 14.44 -1.40 -9.23
N ALA A 126 13.77 -0.29 -9.55
CA ALA A 126 13.20 -0.07 -10.86
C ALA A 126 14.29 0.22 -11.90
N PRO A 127 14.11 -0.21 -13.17
CA PRO A 127 15.01 0.16 -14.26
C PRO A 127 15.07 1.68 -14.42
N GLU A 128 16.28 2.25 -14.62
CA GLU A 128 16.51 3.70 -14.67
C GLU A 128 15.56 4.39 -15.67
N GLY A 129 15.47 3.89 -16.90
CA GLY A 129 14.56 4.48 -17.91
C GLY A 129 13.07 4.43 -17.56
N TYR A 130 12.62 3.49 -16.73
CA TYR A 130 11.24 3.50 -16.22
C TYR A 130 11.09 4.44 -15.02
N SER A 131 12.05 4.42 -14.10
CA SER A 131 12.06 5.29 -12.92
C SER A 131 12.07 6.76 -13.35
N ASP A 132 12.95 7.15 -14.27
CA ASP A 132 13.08 8.52 -14.77
C ASP A 132 11.77 8.99 -15.41
N TRP A 133 11.20 8.17 -16.30
CA TRP A 133 9.90 8.46 -16.92
C TRP A 133 8.76 8.58 -15.91
N TRP A 134 8.78 7.80 -14.82
CA TRP A 134 7.71 7.83 -13.82
C TRP A 134 7.78 9.10 -12.96
N TRP A 135 8.98 9.63 -12.72
CA TRP A 135 9.19 10.85 -11.94
C TRP A 135 8.94 12.14 -12.75
N ASP A 136 8.94 12.04 -14.07
CA ASP A 136 8.63 13.13 -15.01
C ASP A 136 7.14 13.46 -15.11
#